data_AF-A0A8J2S6C5-F1
#
_entry.id   AF-A0A8J2S6C5-F1
#
_cell.length_a   1.000
_cell.length_b   1.000
_cell.length_c   1.000
_cell.angle_alpha   90.00
_cell.angle_beta   90.00
_cell.angle_gamma   90.00
#
_symmetry.space_group_name_H-M   'P 1'
#
loop_
_entity.id
_entity.type
_entity.pdbx_description
1 polymer ?
#
loop_
_entity_poly.entity_id
_entity_poly.type
_entity_poly.pdbx_seq_one_letter_code
_entity_poly.pdbx_strand_id
1 'polypeptide(L)'
;MAASIFTSTIITFMVFNIIISMTPVTGSPTGYVVCPQYLTHSYGANTLIPCWLLDNGHCYCFSLYTECWSNANYMCAQGGMSLVAFETGDEDNMIKRHLINIPELKGYAYWTSGKYNESATEWQWFSNKKPLVFGDLLSNTEQVKDKEDVLNKCLLSNYIEEDYLSGGFASRYCASFGYRFTCEATLMSQS
;
A
#
# COMPACT_ATOMS: atom_id res chain seq x y z
N MET A 1 -3.75 -83.94 -20.83
CA MET A 1 -4.08 -82.98 -19.75
C MET A 1 -3.20 -81.74 -19.94
N ALA A 2 -3.82 -80.56 -19.78
CA ALA A 2 -3.27 -79.21 -19.72
C ALA A 2 -2.67 -78.59 -21.01
N ALA A 3 -3.41 -77.66 -21.60
CA ALA A 3 -2.89 -76.62 -22.49
C ALA A 3 -3.22 -75.24 -21.89
N SER A 4 -2.17 -74.44 -21.76
CA SER A 4 -2.13 -73.09 -21.19
C SER A 4 -2.83 -72.07 -22.09
N ILE A 5 -3.59 -71.14 -21.50
CA ILE A 5 -4.13 -69.96 -22.18
C ILE A 5 -3.41 -68.74 -21.60
N PHE A 6 -2.66 -68.04 -22.46
CA PHE A 6 -2.12 -66.71 -22.19
C PHE A 6 -3.19 -65.66 -22.47
N THR A 7 -3.49 -64.80 -21.50
CA THR A 7 -4.28 -63.57 -21.73
C THR A 7 -3.37 -62.35 -21.63
N SER A 8 -3.35 -61.57 -22.72
CA SER A 8 -2.61 -60.32 -22.88
C SER A 8 -3.40 -59.14 -22.30
N THR A 9 -2.75 -58.28 -21.51
CA THR A 9 -3.32 -57.01 -21.01
C THR A 9 -2.72 -55.83 -21.76
N ILE A 10 -3.58 -55.04 -22.39
CA ILE A 10 -3.25 -53.76 -23.05
C ILE A 10 -3.33 -52.65 -22.00
N ILE A 11 -2.23 -51.93 -21.76
CA ILE A 11 -2.18 -50.74 -20.90
C ILE A 11 -2.41 -49.50 -21.77
N THR A 12 -3.55 -48.83 -21.60
CA THR A 12 -3.82 -47.52 -22.19
C THR A 12 -3.35 -46.42 -21.23
N PHE A 13 -2.37 -45.64 -21.64
CA PHE A 13 -1.90 -44.46 -20.89
C PHE A 13 -2.87 -43.29 -21.11
N MET A 14 -3.59 -42.88 -20.06
CA MET A 14 -4.30 -41.60 -20.06
C MET A 14 -3.30 -40.47 -19.80
N VAL A 15 -3.14 -39.59 -20.78
CA VAL A 15 -2.39 -38.34 -20.63
C VAL A 15 -3.31 -37.33 -19.96
N PHE A 16 -3.14 -37.08 -18.66
CA PHE A 16 -3.84 -36.00 -17.97
C PHE A 16 -3.14 -34.68 -18.26
N ASN A 17 -3.81 -33.81 -19.02
CA ASN A 17 -3.46 -32.40 -19.11
C ASN A 17 -3.68 -31.75 -17.74
N ILE A 18 -2.60 -31.41 -17.04
CA ILE A 18 -2.67 -30.65 -15.79
C ILE A 18 -2.93 -29.19 -16.16
N ILE A 19 -4.19 -28.78 -16.10
CA ILE A 19 -4.55 -27.37 -16.00
C ILE A 19 -4.21 -26.95 -14.57
N ILE A 20 -3.15 -26.17 -14.37
CA ILE A 20 -2.86 -25.55 -13.08
C ILE A 20 -3.92 -24.46 -12.88
N SER A 21 -5.01 -24.81 -12.20
CA SER A 21 -5.98 -23.83 -11.71
C SER A 21 -5.32 -23.01 -10.62
N MET A 22 -5.20 -21.69 -10.81
CA MET A 22 -4.87 -20.76 -9.74
C MET A 22 -6.03 -20.76 -8.73
N THR A 23 -5.89 -21.50 -7.64
CA THR A 23 -6.82 -21.42 -6.52
C THR A 23 -6.63 -20.07 -5.82
N PRO A 24 -7.69 -19.30 -5.55
CA PRO A 24 -7.57 -18.14 -4.66
C PRO A 24 -7.08 -18.64 -3.30
N VAL A 25 -6.13 -17.92 -2.71
CA VAL A 25 -5.59 -18.22 -1.39
C VAL A 25 -6.74 -18.17 -0.38
N THR A 26 -7.19 -19.34 0.08
CA THR A 26 -8.17 -19.46 1.15
C THR A 26 -7.53 -18.97 2.45
N GLY A 27 -8.12 -17.93 3.04
CA GLY A 27 -7.66 -17.35 4.30
C GLY A 27 -7.49 -18.37 5.42
N SER A 28 -6.47 -18.15 6.24
CA SER A 28 -6.16 -18.95 7.43
C SER A 28 -7.36 -18.99 8.40
N PRO A 29 -7.64 -20.12 9.09
CA PRO A 29 -8.73 -20.24 10.05
C PRO A 29 -8.52 -19.40 11.33
N THR A 30 -7.32 -18.83 11.49
CA THR A 30 -7.00 -17.81 12.47
C THR A 30 -6.90 -16.49 11.69
N GLY A 31 -7.85 -15.58 11.89
CA GLY A 31 -8.02 -14.34 11.13
C GLY A 31 -6.93 -13.28 11.30
N TYR A 32 -5.66 -13.69 11.28
CA TYR A 32 -4.52 -12.78 11.26
C TYR A 32 -4.37 -12.19 9.86
N VAL A 33 -4.42 -10.87 9.77
CA VAL A 33 -4.04 -10.11 8.58
C VAL A 33 -2.56 -10.38 8.34
N VAL A 34 -2.22 -11.14 7.30
CA VAL A 34 -0.84 -11.27 6.83
C VAL A 34 -0.60 -10.10 5.89
N CYS A 35 0.36 -9.23 6.23
CA CYS A 35 0.82 -8.21 5.31
C CYS A 35 1.15 -8.86 3.97
N PRO A 36 0.61 -8.37 2.83
CA PRO A 36 1.00 -8.89 1.54
C PRO A 36 2.52 -8.92 1.44
N GLN A 37 3.10 -10.08 1.11
CA GLN A 37 4.53 -10.19 0.82
C GLN A 37 4.83 -9.57 -0.55
N TYR A 38 4.31 -8.37 -0.80
CA TYR A 38 4.53 -7.70 -2.06
C TYR A 38 5.99 -7.26 -2.10
N LEU A 39 6.74 -7.96 -2.96
CA LEU A 39 8.14 -7.74 -3.38
C LEU A 39 9.25 -8.58 -2.72
N THR A 40 8.97 -9.68 -2.01
CA THR A 40 10.05 -10.63 -1.64
C THR A 40 10.44 -11.60 -2.76
N HIS A 41 9.74 -11.60 -3.91
CA HIS A 41 9.87 -12.67 -4.91
C HIS A 41 10.37 -12.28 -6.31
N SER A 42 10.92 -11.07 -6.49
CA SER A 42 11.70 -10.77 -7.71
C SER A 42 13.18 -10.64 -7.39
N TYR A 43 13.86 -11.79 -7.43
CA TYR A 43 15.30 -11.99 -7.55
C TYR A 43 16.20 -11.31 -6.49
N GLY A 44 16.29 -11.92 -5.30
CA GLY A 44 17.43 -11.73 -4.38
C GLY A 44 17.22 -10.66 -3.29
N ALA A 45 16.45 -10.99 -2.25
CA ALA A 45 16.55 -10.46 -0.88
C ALA A 45 16.64 -8.93 -0.63
N ASN A 46 16.25 -8.06 -1.56
CA ASN A 46 16.12 -6.61 -1.34
C ASN A 46 14.70 -6.14 -1.67
N THR A 47 13.81 -6.15 -0.68
CA THR A 47 12.44 -5.63 -0.82
C THR A 47 12.50 -4.10 -0.92
N LEU A 48 12.13 -3.53 -2.07
CA LEU A 48 12.12 -2.08 -2.29
C LEU A 48 10.90 -1.36 -1.66
N ILE A 49 9.91 -2.12 -1.19
CA ILE A 49 8.74 -1.62 -0.45
C ILE A 49 8.47 -2.56 0.74
N PRO A 50 9.28 -2.53 1.80
CA PRO A 50 9.04 -3.34 2.99
C PRO A 50 7.69 -3.03 3.66
N CYS A 51 7.10 -4.04 4.30
CA CYS A 51 5.78 -4.00 4.91
C CYS A 51 5.82 -4.41 6.39
N TRP A 52 4.98 -3.78 7.20
CA TRP A 52 4.84 -4.03 8.63
C TRP A 52 3.37 -4.08 9.03
N LEU A 53 3.06 -4.99 9.97
CA LEU A 53 1.81 -4.95 10.71
C LEU A 53 1.96 -3.89 11.79
N LEU A 54 1.23 -2.80 11.63
CA LEU A 54 1.06 -1.76 12.63
C LEU A 54 -0.37 -1.86 13.21
N ASP A 55 -0.76 -0.92 14.08
CA ASP A 55 -2.03 -0.85 14.83
C ASP A 55 -3.01 -2.02 14.67
N ASN A 56 -3.21 -2.82 15.73
CA ASN A 56 -4.18 -3.92 15.75
C ASN A 56 -4.14 -4.91 14.56
N GLY A 57 -3.03 -4.95 13.81
CA GLY A 57 -2.85 -5.85 12.66
C GLY A 57 -3.15 -5.21 11.29
N HIS A 58 -3.27 -3.88 11.18
CA HIS A 58 -3.33 -3.20 9.90
C HIS A 58 -1.96 -3.24 9.20
N CYS A 59 -1.95 -3.52 7.89
CA CYS A 59 -0.70 -3.62 7.14
C CYS A 59 -0.34 -2.30 6.45
N TYR A 60 0.90 -1.85 6.64
CA TYR A 60 1.45 -0.68 5.97
C TYR A 60 2.78 -1.04 5.30
N CYS A 61 3.00 -0.53 4.09
CA CYS A 61 4.25 -0.71 3.36
C CYS A 61 4.85 0.63 2.97
N PHE A 62 6.17 0.75 2.99
CA PHE A 62 6.87 2.01 2.80
C PHE A 62 7.92 1.85 1.71
N SER A 63 7.90 2.69 0.67
CA SER A 63 8.88 2.59 -0.41
C SER A 63 10.26 3.04 0.07
N LEU A 64 11.32 2.41 -0.46
CA LEU A 64 12.71 2.84 -0.29
C LEU A 64 13.22 3.68 -1.48
N TYR A 65 12.38 3.86 -2.50
CA TYR A 65 12.63 4.63 -3.70
C TYR A 65 11.55 5.69 -3.92
N THR A 66 11.86 6.68 -4.74
CA THR A 66 10.99 7.84 -4.98
C THR A 66 10.23 7.73 -6.28
N GLU A 67 9.02 8.28 -6.31
CA GLU A 67 8.10 8.25 -7.45
C GLU A 67 7.26 9.52 -7.54
N CYS A 68 6.57 9.71 -8.67
CA CYS A 68 5.43 10.61 -8.75
C CYS A 68 4.17 9.97 -8.16
N TRP A 69 3.17 10.79 -7.82
CA TRP A 69 1.99 10.31 -7.09
C TRP A 69 1.21 9.23 -7.86
N SER A 70 1.05 9.38 -9.18
CA SER A 70 0.31 8.41 -10.00
C SER A 70 1.01 7.05 -10.05
N ASN A 71 2.34 7.04 -10.15
CA ASN A 71 3.10 5.80 -10.14
C ASN A 71 3.12 5.16 -8.74
N ALA A 72 3.26 5.96 -7.68
CA ALA A 72 3.13 5.49 -6.30
C ALA A 72 1.75 4.82 -6.06
N ASN A 73 0.66 5.44 -6.51
CA ASN A 73 -0.68 4.85 -6.44
C ASN A 73 -0.78 3.54 -7.22
N TYR A 74 -0.21 3.50 -8.44
CA TYR A 74 -0.15 2.29 -9.24
C TYR A 74 0.61 1.16 -8.53
N MET A 75 1.76 1.46 -7.92
CA MET A 75 2.59 0.49 -7.20
C MET A 75 1.85 -0.10 -5.99
N CYS A 76 1.16 0.72 -5.19
CA CYS A 76 0.32 0.19 -4.10
C CYS A 76 -0.81 -0.69 -4.65
N ALA A 77 -1.45 -0.28 -5.74
CA ALA A 77 -2.54 -1.04 -6.37
C ALA A 77 -2.08 -2.39 -6.94
N GLN A 78 -0.87 -2.46 -7.51
CA GLN A 78 -0.27 -3.76 -7.86
C GLN A 78 -0.26 -4.67 -6.64
N GLY A 79 0.06 -4.11 -5.47
CA GLY A 79 0.06 -4.77 -4.17
C GLY A 79 -1.26 -5.31 -3.63
N GLY A 80 -2.39 -5.03 -4.28
CA GLY A 80 -3.71 -5.17 -3.66
C GLY A 80 -3.92 -4.19 -2.49
N MET A 81 -3.16 -3.09 -2.48
CA MET A 81 -3.15 -2.06 -1.44
C MET A 81 -3.55 -0.72 -2.05
N SER A 82 -3.73 0.30 -1.21
CA SER A 82 -3.91 1.69 -1.64
C SER A 82 -2.80 2.56 -1.08
N LEU A 83 -2.61 3.76 -1.64
CA LEU A 83 -1.90 4.79 -0.88
C LEU A 83 -2.65 5.04 0.43
N VAL A 84 -1.90 5.32 1.49
CA VAL A 84 -2.47 5.49 2.84
C VAL A 84 -3.42 6.69 2.91
N ALA A 85 -4.57 6.49 3.54
CA ALA A 85 -5.46 7.55 4.00
C ALA A 85 -5.38 7.63 5.52
N PHE A 86 -4.96 8.78 6.05
CA PHE A 86 -4.91 8.97 7.49
C PHE A 86 -6.32 9.27 8.01
N GLU A 87 -6.93 8.32 8.72
CA GLU A 87 -8.30 8.41 9.23
C GLU A 87 -8.34 8.94 10.67
N THR A 88 -7.26 8.78 11.43
CA THR A 88 -7.20 9.22 12.84
C THR A 88 -5.85 9.82 13.20
N GLY A 89 -5.81 10.67 14.24
CA GLY A 89 -4.56 11.20 14.79
C GLY A 89 -3.67 10.13 15.42
N ASP A 90 -4.25 9.03 15.92
CA ASP A 90 -3.47 7.91 16.46
C ASP A 90 -2.73 7.14 15.36
N GLU A 91 -3.38 6.94 14.21
CA GLU A 91 -2.77 6.38 13.02
C GLU A 91 -1.63 7.28 12.51
N ASP A 92 -1.85 8.59 12.40
CA ASP A 92 -0.83 9.56 12.03
C ASP A 92 0.39 9.49 12.96
N ASN A 93 0.15 9.54 14.28
CA ASN A 93 1.22 9.44 15.28
C ASN A 93 1.96 8.10 15.23
N MET A 94 1.27 7.00 14.94
CA MET A 94 1.89 5.70 14.78
C MET A 94 2.80 5.66 13.54
N ILE A 95 2.30 6.07 12.38
CA ILE A 95 3.08 6.10 11.13
C ILE A 95 4.26 7.05 11.27
N LYS A 96 4.05 8.24 11.83
CA LYS A 96 5.13 9.18 12.17
C LYS A 96 6.21 8.52 13.01
N ARG A 97 5.84 7.87 14.12
CA ARG A 97 6.80 7.16 14.99
C ARG A 97 7.53 6.05 14.24
N HIS A 98 6.86 5.34 13.34
CA HIS A 98 7.49 4.30 12.55
C HIS A 98 8.55 4.88 11.60
N LEU A 99 8.19 5.92 10.84
CA LEU A 99 9.06 6.58 9.86
C LEU A 99 10.30 7.21 10.51
N ILE A 100 10.19 7.80 11.70
CA ILE A 100 11.35 8.46 12.36
C ILE A 100 12.29 7.48 13.08
N ASN A 101 11.81 6.29 13.45
CA ASN A 101 12.58 5.32 14.24
C ASN A 101 13.28 4.25 13.38
N ILE A 102 12.88 4.08 12.12
CA ILE A 102 13.54 3.16 11.18
C ILE A 102 14.55 3.94 10.33
N PRO A 103 15.87 3.67 10.45
CA PRO A 103 16.91 4.43 9.75
C PRO A 103 16.71 4.53 8.24
N GLU A 104 16.27 3.45 7.59
CA GLU A 104 16.07 3.40 6.14
C GLU A 104 14.87 4.24 5.69
N LEU A 105 13.91 4.51 6.58
CA LEU A 105 12.68 5.26 6.28
C LEU A 105 12.78 6.73 6.70
N LYS A 106 13.68 7.07 7.62
CA LYS A 106 13.85 8.41 8.17
C LYS A 106 14.36 9.41 7.12
N GLY A 107 13.94 10.67 7.23
CA GLY A 107 14.50 11.77 6.44
C GLY A 107 13.85 11.97 5.06
N TYR A 108 12.68 11.38 4.83
CA TYR A 108 11.96 11.49 3.57
C TYR A 108 10.51 11.94 3.79
N ALA A 109 9.96 12.60 2.77
CA ALA A 109 8.54 12.83 2.61
C ALA A 109 7.90 11.69 1.81
N TYR A 110 6.67 11.33 2.18
CA TYR A 110 5.94 10.18 1.63
C TYR A 110 4.61 10.63 1.05
N TRP A 111 4.33 10.28 -0.20
CA TRP A 111 3.02 10.40 -0.80
C TRP A 111 1.98 9.62 -0.02
N THR A 112 0.80 10.23 0.10
CA THR A 112 -0.40 9.65 0.70
C THR A 112 -1.51 9.62 -0.35
N SER A 113 -2.69 9.08 -0.04
CA SER A 113 -3.82 9.11 -0.98
C SER A 113 -4.47 10.50 -1.08
N GLY A 114 -4.02 11.48 -0.28
CA GLY A 114 -4.61 12.81 -0.26
C GLY A 114 -4.44 13.52 -1.60
N LYS A 115 -5.54 13.98 -2.19
CA LYS A 115 -5.56 14.71 -3.46
C LYS A 115 -6.67 15.74 -3.44
N TYR A 116 -6.44 16.88 -4.05
CA TYR A 116 -7.51 17.87 -4.23
C TYR A 116 -8.54 17.38 -5.26
N ASN A 117 -9.82 17.44 -4.89
CA ASN A 117 -10.96 17.17 -5.76
C ASN A 117 -11.51 18.48 -6.31
N GLU A 118 -11.29 18.72 -7.60
CA GLU A 118 -11.77 19.94 -8.28
C GLU A 118 -13.30 20.05 -8.29
N SER A 119 -13.99 18.93 -8.50
CA SER A 119 -15.46 18.92 -8.61
C SER A 119 -16.14 19.17 -7.27
N ALA A 120 -15.56 18.68 -6.18
CA ALA A 120 -16.06 18.87 -4.81
C ALA A 120 -15.41 20.07 -4.10
N THR A 121 -14.43 20.71 -4.73
CA THR A 121 -13.65 21.84 -4.20
C THR A 121 -13.00 21.57 -2.82
N GLU A 122 -12.63 20.32 -2.56
CA GLU A 122 -12.14 19.86 -1.24
C GLU A 122 -10.95 18.92 -1.37
N TRP A 123 -10.17 18.80 -0.29
CA TRP A 123 -9.20 17.71 -0.16
C TRP A 123 -9.92 16.41 0.18
N GLN A 124 -9.57 15.33 -0.52
CA GLN A 124 -10.11 14.00 -0.26
C GLN A 124 -8.99 12.97 -0.17
N TRP A 125 -9.24 11.92 0.61
CA TRP A 125 -8.49 10.69 0.55
C TRP A 125 -8.92 9.90 -0.68
N PHE A 126 -8.06 9.81 -1.70
CA PHE A 126 -8.43 9.19 -2.97
C PHE A 126 -8.76 7.70 -2.83
N SER A 127 -8.18 7.00 -1.85
CA SER A 127 -8.35 5.56 -1.62
C SER A 127 -9.75 5.21 -1.13
N ASN A 128 -10.33 6.00 -0.22
CA ASN A 128 -11.64 5.73 0.41
C ASN A 128 -12.73 6.76 0.07
N LYS A 129 -12.41 7.79 -0.74
CA LYS A 129 -13.31 8.89 -1.14
C LYS A 129 -13.87 9.72 0.02
N LYS A 130 -13.27 9.62 1.22
CA LYS A 130 -13.67 10.44 2.36
C LYS A 130 -13.02 11.82 2.27
N PRO A 131 -13.73 12.89 2.68
CA PRO A 131 -13.13 14.20 2.86
C PRO A 131 -11.98 14.15 3.86
N LEU A 132 -10.97 14.99 3.64
CA LEU A 132 -9.84 15.10 4.55
C LEU A 132 -10.23 16.01 5.73
N VAL A 133 -10.57 15.42 6.88
CA VAL A 133 -11.01 16.15 8.08
C VAL A 133 -9.80 16.54 8.91
N PHE A 134 -9.41 17.81 8.79
CA PHE A 134 -8.21 18.36 9.42
C PHE A 134 -8.26 18.42 10.96
N GLY A 135 -9.45 18.40 11.56
CA GLY A 135 -9.63 18.45 13.02
C GLY A 135 -9.00 17.26 13.76
N ASP A 136 -8.89 16.12 13.08
CA ASP A 136 -8.35 14.87 13.66
C ASP A 136 -6.85 14.66 13.32
N LEU A 137 -6.30 15.44 12.38
CA LEU A 137 -4.94 15.30 11.82
C LEU A 137 -3.91 16.28 12.44
N LEU A 138 -4.24 16.84 13.61
CA LEU A 138 -3.52 17.92 14.30
C LEU A 138 -3.51 19.26 13.53
N SER A 139 -3.45 20.34 14.32
CA SER A 139 -3.53 21.78 13.99
C SER A 139 -2.52 22.34 12.96
N ASN A 140 -1.83 21.50 12.19
CA ASN A 140 -0.71 21.90 11.33
C ASN A 140 -1.12 22.16 9.88
N THR A 141 -2.41 22.05 9.58
CA THR A 141 -2.95 22.18 8.21
C THR A 141 -3.32 23.61 7.84
N GLU A 142 -3.24 24.54 8.79
CA GLU A 142 -3.08 25.98 8.48
C GLU A 142 -1.84 26.24 7.57
N GLN A 143 -0.95 25.25 7.39
CA GLN A 143 0.18 25.29 6.46
C GLN A 143 -0.01 24.57 5.12
N VAL A 144 -1.22 24.09 4.77
CA VAL A 144 -1.57 23.97 3.34
C VAL A 144 -1.77 25.41 2.85
N LYS A 145 -0.66 26.14 2.72
CA LYS A 145 -0.59 27.58 2.43
C LYS A 145 -1.09 27.95 1.04
N ASP A 146 -1.38 26.95 0.22
CA ASP A 146 -1.86 27.14 -1.14
C ASP A 146 -3.38 27.42 -1.09
N LYS A 147 -3.77 28.62 -0.64
CA LYS A 147 -5.11 29.17 -0.94
C LYS A 147 -5.27 29.51 -2.43
N GLU A 148 -4.16 29.58 -3.16
CA GLU A 148 -4.09 29.75 -4.61
C GLU A 148 -3.32 28.58 -5.23
N ASP A 149 -3.90 27.98 -6.27
CA ASP A 149 -3.37 26.85 -7.07
C ASP A 149 -3.22 25.49 -6.37
N VAL A 150 -4.34 24.99 -5.84
CA VAL A 150 -4.50 23.60 -5.37
C VAL A 150 -4.71 22.58 -6.50
N LEU A 151 -4.79 23.07 -7.75
CA LEU A 151 -5.03 22.24 -8.92
C LEU A 151 -3.87 21.26 -9.12
N ASN A 152 -4.19 19.99 -9.39
CA ASN A 152 -3.18 18.94 -9.55
C ASN A 152 -2.21 18.79 -8.37
N LYS A 153 -2.59 19.21 -7.15
CA LYS A 153 -1.81 18.98 -5.94
C LYS A 153 -2.22 17.67 -5.26
N CYS A 154 -1.21 16.98 -4.76
CA CYS A 154 -1.31 15.78 -3.97
C CYS A 154 -0.64 16.00 -2.62
N LEU A 155 -1.12 15.29 -1.61
CA LEU A 155 -0.68 15.41 -0.23
C LEU A 155 0.46 14.44 0.04
N LEU A 156 1.42 14.91 0.82
CA LEU A 156 2.51 14.11 1.35
C LEU A 156 2.59 14.29 2.86
N SER A 157 2.94 13.22 3.58
CA SER A 157 3.35 13.29 4.97
C SER A 157 4.83 13.65 5.02
N ASN A 158 5.17 14.69 5.76
CA ASN A 158 6.53 15.17 5.96
C ASN A 158 6.83 15.30 7.47
N TYR A 159 7.64 14.37 7.98
CA TYR A 159 8.10 14.36 9.37
C TYR A 159 9.61 14.58 9.48
N ILE A 160 10.22 15.22 8.48
CA ILE A 160 11.62 15.65 8.54
C ILE A 160 11.71 16.77 9.59
N GLU A 161 12.31 16.47 10.74
CA GLU A 161 12.38 17.37 11.92
C GLU A 161 13.02 18.73 11.60
N GLU A 162 13.96 18.77 10.65
CA GLU A 162 14.64 19.99 10.21
C GLU A 162 13.75 20.93 9.39
N ASP A 163 12.78 20.38 8.63
CA ASP A 163 11.88 21.14 7.78
C ASP A 163 10.62 21.61 8.53
N TYR A 164 10.16 20.82 9.51
CA TYR A 164 8.92 21.05 10.25
C TYR A 164 9.07 20.57 11.69
N LEU A 165 9.24 21.50 12.64
CA LEU A 165 9.44 21.21 14.07
C LEU A 165 8.38 20.29 14.70
N SER A 166 7.16 20.24 14.15
CA SER A 166 6.09 19.34 14.59
C SER A 166 5.81 18.16 13.64
N GLY A 167 6.38 18.17 12.43
CA GLY A 167 5.95 17.32 11.32
C GLY A 167 4.49 17.56 10.92
N GLY A 168 4.09 17.08 9.76
CA GLY A 168 2.71 17.18 9.31
C GLY A 168 2.52 16.87 7.83
N PHE A 169 1.50 17.46 7.24
CA PHE A 169 1.18 17.27 5.83
C PHE A 169 1.60 18.48 5.00
N ALA A 170 2.13 18.24 3.81
CA ALA A 170 2.37 19.26 2.81
C ALA A 170 1.74 18.86 1.48
N SER A 171 1.60 19.81 0.55
CA SER A 171 1.11 19.57 -0.80
C SER A 171 2.20 19.83 -1.84
N ARG A 172 2.20 19.04 -2.92
CA ARG A 172 3.08 19.20 -4.09
C ARG A 172 2.32 18.84 -5.35
N TYR A 173 2.80 19.24 -6.52
CA TYR A 173 2.17 18.80 -7.77
C TYR A 173 2.24 17.28 -7.83
N CYS A 174 1.14 16.63 -8.19
CA CYS A 174 1.07 15.17 -8.27
C CYS A 174 2.10 14.57 -9.25
N ALA A 175 2.51 15.36 -10.25
CA ALA A 175 3.53 15.00 -11.23
C ALA A 175 4.98 15.17 -10.70
N SER A 176 5.18 15.78 -9.53
CA SER A 176 6.50 15.93 -8.92
C SER A 176 7.08 14.56 -8.56
N PHE A 177 8.35 14.36 -8.90
CA PHE A 177 9.15 13.21 -8.45
C PHE A 177 9.92 13.57 -7.18
N GLY A 178 10.60 12.57 -6.60
CA GLY A 178 11.50 12.77 -5.46
C GLY A 178 10.90 12.49 -4.09
N TYR A 179 9.68 11.95 -4.04
CA TYR A 179 9.02 11.56 -2.80
C TYR A 179 8.82 10.05 -2.74
N ARG A 180 8.97 9.46 -1.56
CA ARG A 180 8.64 8.06 -1.30
C ARG A 180 7.12 7.93 -1.17
N PHE A 181 6.61 6.74 -0.87
CA PHE A 181 5.18 6.55 -0.70
C PHE A 181 4.86 5.48 0.33
N THR A 182 3.69 5.63 0.96
CA THR A 182 3.18 4.71 1.97
C THR A 182 1.91 4.05 1.44
N CYS A 183 1.90 2.72 1.40
CA CYS A 183 0.74 1.91 1.08
C CYS A 183 0.08 1.40 2.37
N GLU A 184 -1.25 1.24 2.35
CA GLU A 184 -2.03 0.58 3.38
C GLU A 184 -2.84 -0.57 2.77
N ALA A 185 -3.07 -1.63 3.55
CA ALA A 185 -3.97 -2.68 3.12
C ALA A 185 -5.38 -2.14 3.08
N THR A 186 -6.03 -2.28 1.92
CA THR A 186 -7.46 -2.03 1.83
C THR A 186 -8.18 -3.12 2.61
N LEU A 187 -9.04 -2.76 3.58
CA LEU A 187 -10.00 -3.72 4.11
C LEU A 187 -10.81 -4.20 2.90
N MET A 188 -10.70 -5.48 2.55
CA MET A 188 -11.56 -6.06 1.51
C MET A 188 -12.99 -5.76 1.95
N SER A 189 -13.69 -4.90 1.20
CA SER A 189 -15.12 -4.76 1.37
C SER A 189 -15.69 -6.15 1.14
N GLN A 190 -16.22 -6.78 2.19
CA GLN A 190 -17.04 -7.97 2.01
C GLN A 190 -18.26 -7.51 1.21
N SER A 191 -18.19 -7.73 -0.11
CA SER A 191 -19.30 -7.58 -1.04
C SER A 191 -20.30 -8.72 -0.83
#